data_AF-A0A352R292-F1
#
_entry.id   AF-A0A352R292-F1
#
_cell.length_a   1.000
_cell.length_b   1.000
_cell.length_c   1.000
_cell.angle_alpha   90.00
_cell.angle_beta   90.00
_cell.angle_gamma   90.00
#
_symmetry.space_group_name_H-M   'P 1'
#
loop_
_entity.id
_entity.type
_entity.pdbx_description
1 polymer ?
#
loop_
_entity_poly.entity_id
_entity_poly.type
_entity_poly.pdbx_seq_one_letter_code
_entity_poly.pdbx_strand_id
1 'polypeptide(L)'
;MSAIGNLFIISAPSGAGKTSLVKALLQRDPNICVSVSHTTRIKRPGEQDGVDYNFVDKDTFADLVSHQHMLEHATVFGNAYG
;
A
#
# COMPACT_ATOMS: atom_id res chain seq x y z
N MET A 1 4.69 -26.28 -1.43
CA MET A 1 3.55 -25.88 -0.58
C MET A 1 3.58 -24.37 -0.46
N SER A 2 2.52 -23.67 -0.87
CA SER A 2 2.37 -22.25 -0.51
C SER A 2 2.17 -22.21 1.00
N ALA A 3 3.05 -21.54 1.73
CA ALA A 3 2.87 -21.31 3.16
C ALA A 3 1.68 -20.35 3.32
N ILE A 4 0.72 -20.72 4.17
CA ILE A 4 -0.40 -19.84 4.50
C ILE A 4 0.14 -18.74 5.42
N GLY A 5 0.18 -17.50 4.92
CA GLY A 5 0.53 -16.32 5.70
C GLY A 5 -0.69 -15.75 6.43
N ASN A 6 -0.45 -15.02 7.52
CA ASN A 6 -1.49 -14.26 8.20
C ASN A 6 -1.56 -12.84 7.61
N LEU A 7 -2.77 -12.40 7.23
CA LEU A 7 -3.02 -11.01 6.85
C LEU A 7 -3.39 -10.19 8.09
N PHE A 8 -2.61 -9.15 8.37
CA PHE A 8 -2.89 -8.21 9.44
C PHE A 8 -3.37 -6.87 8.86
N ILE A 9 -4.53 -6.39 9.34
CA ILE A 9 -5.06 -5.08 8.96
C ILE A 9 -4.90 -4.14 10.16
N ILE A 10 -4.16 -3.04 9.96
CA ILE A 10 -3.97 -2.00 10.98
C ILE A 10 -4.74 -0.77 10.54
N SER A 11 -5.84 -0.46 11.22
CA SER A 11 -6.65 0.73 10.97
C SER A 11 -6.48 1.75 12.09
N ALA A 12 -6.27 3.01 11.73
CA ALA A 12 -6.21 4.13 12.66
C ALA A 12 -6.45 5.46 11.91
N PRO A 13 -6.98 6.50 12.58
CA PRO A 13 -7.09 7.83 11.99
C PRO A 13 -5.73 8.40 11.54
N SER A 14 -5.76 9.39 10.64
CA SER A 14 -4.55 10.14 10.27
C SER A 14 -3.91 10.77 11.52
N GLY A 15 -2.58 10.67 11.63
CA GLY A 15 -1.82 11.17 12.78
C GLY A 15 -1.75 10.24 13.99
N ALA A 16 -2.47 9.11 14.01
CA ALA A 16 -2.49 8.19 15.16
C ALA A 16 -1.27 7.25 15.26
N GLY A 17 -0.26 7.41 14.41
CA GLY A 17 1.00 6.64 14.50
C GLY A 17 1.05 5.29 13.77
N LYS A 18 0.06 4.96 12.91
CA LYS A 18 0.02 3.71 12.11
C LYS A 18 1.35 3.42 11.40
N THR A 19 1.90 4.40 10.70
CA THR A 19 3.15 4.26 9.94
C THR A 19 4.33 3.97 10.87
N SER A 20 4.38 4.59 12.04
CA SER A 20 5.44 4.35 13.04
C SER A 20 5.38 2.94 13.60
N LEU A 21 4.17 2.43 13.90
CA LEU A 21 3.97 1.06 14.37
C LEU A 21 4.41 0.03 13.32
N VAL A 22 3.98 0.20 12.06
CA VAL A 22 4.36 -0.70 10.96
C VAL A 22 5.88 -0.72 10.78
N LYS A 23 6.55 0.43 10.80
CA LYS A 23 8.02 0.51 10.71
C LYS A 23 8.71 -0.24 11.84
N ALA A 24 8.24 -0.09 13.09
CA ALA A 24 8.80 -0.80 14.23
C ALA A 24 8.60 -2.32 14.13
N LEU A 25 7.46 -2.78 13.60
CA LEU A 25 7.19 -4.21 13.38
C LEU A 25 8.15 -4.82 12.34
N LEU A 26 8.31 -4.16 11.19
CA LEU A 26 9.21 -4.61 10.12
C LEU A 26 10.68 -4.69 10.57
N GLN A 27 11.11 -3.83 11.49
CA GLN A 27 12.47 -3.86 12.06
C GLN A 27 12.66 -5.02 13.05
N ARG A 28 11.58 -5.49 13.69
CA ARG A 28 11.65 -6.46 14.79
C ARG A 28 11.44 -7.89 14.31
N ASP A 29 10.66 -8.11 13.26
CA ASP A 29 10.36 -9.45 12.75
C ASP A 29 10.57 -9.53 11.23
N PRO A 30 11.61 -10.25 10.75
CA PRO A 30 11.90 -10.39 9.33
C PRO A 30 10.86 -11.22 8.56
N ASN A 31 9.95 -11.92 9.26
CA ASN A 31 8.87 -12.67 8.62
C ASN A 31 7.65 -11.80 8.31
N ILE A 32 7.64 -10.54 8.76
CA ILE A 32 6.58 -9.59 8.46
C ILE A 32 7.02 -8.74 7.26
N CYS A 33 6.15 -8.64 6.27
CA CYS A 33 6.30 -7.73 5.14
C CYS A 33 5.12 -6.76 5.08
N VAL A 34 5.35 -5.59 4.47
CA VAL A 34 4.27 -4.63 4.20
C VAL A 34 3.72 -4.85 2.80
N SER A 35 2.39 -4.77 2.66
CA SER A 35 1.75 -4.66 1.35
C SER A 35 1.90 -3.22 0.85
N VAL A 36 2.66 -3.02 -0.23
CA VAL A 36 2.86 -1.70 -0.84
C VAL A 36 1.69 -1.41 -1.79
N SER A 37 0.86 -0.43 -1.45
CA SER A 37 -0.28 -0.02 -2.29
C SER A 37 0.17 0.67 -3.57
N HIS A 38 -0.71 0.68 -4.56
CA HIS A 38 -0.60 1.45 -5.80
C HIS A 38 -1.30 2.80 -5.65
N THR A 39 -0.81 3.80 -6.39
CA THR A 39 -1.49 5.08 -6.50
C THR A 39 -1.27 5.74 -7.86
N THR A 40 -2.29 6.49 -8.32
CA THR A 40 -2.17 7.36 -9.50
C THR A 40 -1.60 8.74 -9.19
N ARG A 41 -1.29 9.00 -7.91
CA ARG A 41 -0.70 10.27 -7.50
C ARG A 41 0.74 10.35 -8.01
N ILE A 42 1.15 11.51 -8.48
CA ILE A 42 2.56 11.77 -8.80
C ILE A 42 3.42 11.63 -7.54
N LYS A 43 4.52 10.88 -7.67
CA LYS A 43 5.54 10.71 -6.64
C LYS A 43 6.12 12.06 -6.18
N ARG A 44 6.16 12.29 -4.86
CA ARG A 44 6.76 13.50 -4.27
C ARG A 44 8.29 13.37 -4.17
N PRO A 45 9.03 14.49 -4.07
CA PRO A 45 10.45 14.46 -3.75
C PRO A 45 10.72 13.67 -2.46
N GLY A 46 11.66 12.72 -2.53
CA GLY A 46 12.02 11.83 -1.41
C GLY A 46 11.26 10.51 -1.35
N GLU A 47 10.14 10.36 -2.07
CA GLU A 47 9.44 9.08 -2.17
C GLU A 47 10.12 8.13 -3.15
N GLN A 48 10.03 6.83 -2.87
CA GLN A 48 10.59 5.74 -3.64
C GLN A 48 9.48 4.82 -4.18
N ASP A 49 9.56 4.54 -5.47
CA ASP A 49 8.65 3.63 -6.15
C ASP A 49 8.90 2.18 -5.69
N GLY A 50 7.83 1.42 -5.48
CA GLY A 50 7.88 0.08 -4.89
C GLY A 50 8.16 0.03 -3.39
N VAL A 51 8.32 1.19 -2.73
CA VAL A 51 8.58 1.27 -1.28
C VAL A 51 7.47 2.05 -0.58
N ASP A 52 7.25 3.30 -0.98
CA ASP A 52 6.19 4.13 -0.39
C ASP A 52 4.84 3.80 -1.03
N TYR A 53 4.83 3.70 -2.36
CA TYR A 53 3.74 3.23 -3.21
C TYR A 53 4.32 2.63 -4.50
N ASN A 54 3.52 1.84 -5.21
CA ASN A 54 3.70 1.60 -6.63
C ASN A 54 3.02 2.75 -7.40
N PHE A 55 3.81 3.64 -7.98
CA PHE A 55 3.29 4.82 -8.69
C PHE A 55 2.96 4.44 -10.13
N VAL A 56 1.67 4.40 -10.46
CA VAL A 56 1.17 3.98 -11.78
C VAL A 56 0.32 5.07 -12.41
N ASP A 57 0.07 5.00 -13.71
CA ASP A 57 -0.91 5.87 -14.35
C ASP A 57 -2.35 5.38 -14.10
N LYS A 58 -3.33 6.17 -14.54
CA LYS A 58 -4.75 5.90 -14.32
C LYS A 58 -5.24 4.66 -15.08
N ASP A 59 -4.70 4.41 -16.27
CA ASP A 59 -5.12 3.29 -17.11
C ASP A 59 -4.63 1.97 -16.50
N THR A 60 -3.37 1.92 -16.08
CA THR A 60 -2.79 0.79 -15.35
C THR A 60 -3.55 0.52 -14.05
N PHE A 61 -3.91 1.57 -13.29
CA PHE A 61 -4.69 1.38 -12.06
C PHE A 61 -6.09 0.81 -12.36
N ALA A 62 -6.75 1.31 -13.40
CA ALA A 62 -8.05 0.82 -13.83
C ALA A 62 -8.00 -0.66 -14.24
N ASP A 63 -6.92 -1.07 -14.92
CA ASP A 63 -6.67 -2.47 -15.26
C ASP A 63 -6.50 -3.34 -14.02
N LEU A 64 -5.74 -2.89 -13.01
CA LEU A 64 -5.58 -3.66 -11.76
C LEU A 64 -6.92 -3.87 -11.04
N VAL A 65 -7.79 -2.85 -11.04
CA VAL A 65 -9.13 -2.95 -10.44
C VAL A 65 -10.02 -3.90 -11.26
N SER A 66 -10.03 -3.77 -12.58
CA SER A 66 -10.89 -4.58 -13.46
C SER A 66 -10.53 -6.07 -13.42
N HIS A 67 -9.25 -6.39 -13.22
CA HIS A 67 -8.75 -7.76 -13.06
C HIS A 67 -8.81 -8.28 -11.62
N GLN A 68 -9.48 -7.57 -10.69
CA GLN A 68 -9.61 -7.95 -9.28
C GLN A 68 -8.26 -8.17 -8.58
N HIS A 69 -7.23 -7.42 -8.96
CA HIS A 69 -5.92 -7.46 -8.31
C HIS A 69 -5.81 -6.58 -7.06
N MET A 70 -6.88 -5.85 -6.71
CA MET A 70 -6.97 -5.01 -5.52
C MET A 70 -7.95 -5.60 -4.50
N LEU A 71 -7.52 -5.67 -3.23
CA LEU A 71 -8.40 -6.04 -2.13
C LEU A 71 -9.38 -4.90 -1.77
N GLU A 72 -8.91 -3.65 -1.84
CA GLU A 72 -9.67 -2.42 -1.62
C GLU A 72 -9.10 -1.32 -2.52
N HIS A 73 -9.92 -0.36 -2.94
CA HIS A 73 -9.45 0.85 -3.58
C HIS A 73 -10.37 2.05 -3.32
N ALA A 74 -9.83 3.26 -3.36
CA ALA A 74 -10.57 4.50 -3.16
C ALA A 74 -9.98 5.67 -3.95
N THR A 75 -10.80 6.69 -4.23
CA THR A 75 -10.34 7.96 -4.79
C THR A 75 -10.27 9.02 -3.69
N VAL A 76 -9.10 9.60 -3.50
CA VAL A 76 -8.84 10.62 -2.48
C VAL A 76 -8.12 11.80 -3.12
N PHE A 77 -8.68 13.01 -2.98
CA PHE A 77 -8.18 14.25 -3.59
C PHE A 77 -7.86 14.10 -5.09
N GLY A 78 -8.73 13.40 -5.84
CA GLY A 78 -8.58 13.21 -7.29
C GLY A 78 -7.55 12.16 -7.73
N ASN A 79 -6.93 11.43 -6.80
CA ASN A 79 -6.01 10.33 -7.10
C ASN A 79 -6.58 9.00 -6.59
N ALA A 80 -6.33 7.91 -7.30
CA ALA A 80 -6.72 6.57 -6.85
C ALA A 80 -5.64 5.94 -5.97
N TYR A 81 -6.07 5.11 -5.03
CA TYR A 81 -5.24 4.35 -4.10
C TYR A 81 -5.83 2.95 -3.93
N GLY A 82 -4.98 1.93 -3.88
CA GLY A 82 -5.34 0.52 -3.65
C GLY A 82 -4.14 -0.28 -3.23
#